data_AF-A0A2E7T9D3-F1
#
_entry.id   AF-A0A2E7T9D3-F1
#
_cell.length_a   1.000
_cell.length_b   1.000
_cell.length_c   1.000
_cell.angle_alpha   90.00
_cell.angle_beta   90.00
_cell.angle_gamma   90.00
#
_symmetry.space_group_name_H-M   'P 1'
#
loop_
_entity.id
_entity.type
_entity.pdbx_description
1 polymer ?
#
loop_
_entity_poly.entity_id
_entity_poly.type
_entity_poly.pdbx_seq_one_letter_code
_entity_poly.pdbx_strand_id
1 'polypeptide(L)'
;MKKTELKKVLKPLIKECIKEVMFEEGVLSGIISEVVKGLGTNTIVEQKRQPAVVQQAPQRSDEEIKAKLRETKSRMLDAIGKDAYGGIDLFEGTAPMRAESGPGDPMSGMDPGDPGVDISGILNLSGGNWGKLAG
;
A
#
# COMPACT_ATOMS: atom_id res chain seq x y z
N MET A 1 -56.13 -18.56 -11.61
CA MET A 1 -55.06 -19.57 -11.34
C MET A 1 -54.76 -19.59 -9.85
N LYS A 2 -54.65 -20.77 -9.24
CA LYS A 2 -54.38 -20.91 -7.79
C LYS A 2 -52.90 -20.58 -7.52
N LYS A 3 -52.61 -19.76 -6.50
CA LYS A 3 -51.25 -19.31 -6.12
C LYS A 3 -50.24 -20.46 -5.95
N THR A 4 -50.72 -21.65 -5.61
CA THR A 4 -49.96 -22.89 -5.49
C THR A 4 -49.39 -23.39 -6.82
N GLU A 5 -50.14 -23.30 -7.91
CA GLU A 5 -49.70 -23.70 -9.25
C GLU A 5 -48.66 -22.72 -9.80
N LEU A 6 -48.86 -21.42 -9.59
CA LEU A 6 -47.89 -20.40 -9.98
C LEU A 6 -46.53 -20.60 -9.27
N LYS A 7 -46.55 -20.90 -7.97
CA LYS A 7 -45.33 -21.20 -7.21
C LYS A 7 -44.61 -22.46 -7.68
N LYS A 8 -45.33 -23.48 -8.19
CA LYS A 8 -44.72 -24.69 -8.75
C LYS A 8 -43.95 -24.41 -10.04
N VAL A 9 -44.43 -23.45 -10.83
CA VAL A 9 -43.78 -23.06 -12.11
C VAL A 9 -42.66 -22.04 -11.89
N LEU A 10 -42.84 -21.05 -11.00
CA LEU A 10 -41.83 -20.02 -10.76
C LEU A 10 -40.60 -20.53 -10.00
N LYS A 11 -40.78 -21.45 -9.03
CA LYS A 11 -39.68 -21.97 -8.20
C LYS A 11 -38.53 -22.62 -8.99
N PRO A 12 -38.76 -23.49 -9.99
CA PRO A 12 -37.68 -24.06 -10.79
C PRO A 12 -36.97 -23.00 -11.62
N LEU A 13 -37.71 -22.06 -12.22
CA LEU A 13 -37.12 -20.95 -13.00
C LEU A 13 -36.22 -20.05 -12.14
N ILE A 14 -36.68 -19.66 -10.94
CA ILE A 14 -35.87 -18.88 -10.02
C ILE A 14 -34.63 -19.66 -9.56
N LYS A 15 -34.74 -20.98 -9.36
CA LYS A 15 -33.58 -21.83 -9.01
C LYS A 15 -32.56 -21.90 -10.13
N GLU A 16 -33.00 -21.90 -11.39
CA GLU A 16 -32.13 -21.95 -12.55
C GLU A 16 -31.44 -20.59 -12.75
N CYS A 17 -32.20 -19.49 -12.71
CA CYS A 17 -31.63 -18.14 -12.77
C CYS A 17 -30.62 -17.87 -11.65
N ILE A 18 -30.89 -18.29 -10.41
CA ILE A 18 -29.92 -18.13 -9.31
C ILE A 18 -28.66 -18.96 -9.58
N LYS A 19 -28.78 -20.17 -10.15
CA LYS A 19 -27.61 -20.98 -10.48
C LYS A 19 -26.78 -20.34 -11.58
N GLU A 20 -27.40 -19.83 -12.65
CA GLU A 20 -26.67 -19.13 -13.72
C GLU A 20 -25.95 -17.89 -13.18
N VAL A 21 -26.64 -17.02 -12.44
CA VAL A 21 -26.04 -15.81 -11.85
C VAL A 21 -24.92 -16.14 -10.87
N MET A 22 -25.05 -17.22 -10.08
CA MET A 22 -24.02 -17.58 -9.11
C MET A 22 -22.80 -18.27 -9.73
N PHE A 23 -22.99 -19.14 -10.74
CA PHE A 23 -21.92 -19.98 -11.29
C PHE A 23 -21.38 -19.51 -12.65
N GLU A 24 -22.21 -18.93 -13.51
CA GLU A 24 -21.81 -18.49 -14.87
C GLU A 24 -21.37 -17.03 -14.88
N GLU A 25 -22.11 -16.14 -14.23
CA GLU A 25 -21.72 -14.73 -14.11
C GLU A 25 -20.57 -14.51 -13.11
N GLY A 26 -20.13 -15.58 -12.43
CA GLY A 26 -18.90 -15.58 -11.64
C GLY A 26 -18.95 -14.71 -10.39
N VAL A 27 -20.14 -14.24 -9.96
CA VAL A 27 -20.31 -13.39 -8.77
C VAL A 27 -19.76 -14.06 -7.52
N LEU A 28 -20.00 -15.38 -7.35
CA LEU A 28 -19.41 -16.15 -6.25
C LEU A 28 -17.89 -16.23 -6.35
N SER A 29 -17.35 -16.44 -7.55
CA SER A 29 -15.90 -16.54 -7.77
C SER A 29 -15.20 -15.21 -7.47
N GLY A 30 -15.83 -14.08 -7.82
CA GLY A 30 -15.37 -12.73 -7.49
C GLY A 30 -15.32 -12.51 -5.98
N ILE A 31 -16.43 -12.78 -5.27
CA ILE A 31 -16.51 -12.62 -3.82
C ILE A 31 -15.50 -13.54 -3.12
N ILE A 32 -15.37 -14.80 -3.52
CA ILE A 32 -14.39 -15.72 -2.94
C ILE A 32 -12.97 -15.21 -3.20
N SER A 33 -12.67 -14.70 -4.39
CA SER A 33 -11.35 -14.15 -4.74
C SER A 33 -11.01 -12.90 -3.92
N GLU A 34 -11.99 -12.02 -3.67
CA GLU A 34 -11.83 -10.85 -2.82
C GLU A 34 -11.67 -11.23 -1.35
N VAL A 35 -12.45 -12.19 -0.86
CA VAL A 35 -12.35 -12.71 0.50
C VAL A 35 -11.03 -13.45 0.71
N VAL A 36 -10.54 -14.24 -0.25
CA VAL A 36 -9.24 -14.91 -0.16
C VAL A 36 -8.08 -13.91 -0.20
N LYS A 37 -8.18 -12.85 -1.03
CA LYS A 37 -7.22 -11.74 -0.99
C LYS A 37 -7.27 -10.96 0.34
N GLY A 38 -8.45 -10.77 0.91
CA GLY A 38 -8.68 -10.04 2.16
C GLY A 38 -8.35 -10.82 3.43
N LEU A 39 -8.49 -12.15 3.42
CA LEU A 39 -8.19 -13.04 4.55
C LEU A 39 -6.70 -13.40 4.68
N GLY A 40 -5.87 -12.93 3.76
CA GLY A 40 -4.44 -12.85 3.98
C GLY A 40 -3.71 -14.17 3.82
N THR A 41 -3.20 -14.38 2.61
CA THR A 41 -1.81 -14.77 2.45
C THR A 41 -1.11 -13.68 1.67
N ASN A 42 -0.67 -12.64 2.38
CA ASN A 42 0.46 -11.82 1.94
C ASN A 42 1.72 -12.69 1.99
N THR A 43 1.78 -13.76 1.19
CA THR A 43 3.06 -14.38 0.86
C THR A 43 3.74 -13.40 -0.07
N ILE A 44 4.53 -12.51 0.53
CA ILE A 44 5.57 -11.75 -0.12
C ILE A 44 6.51 -12.81 -0.72
N VAL A 45 6.23 -13.21 -1.96
CA VAL A 45 7.17 -13.97 -2.75
C VAL A 45 8.27 -13.01 -3.14
N GLU A 46 9.50 -13.35 -2.75
CA GLU A 46 10.69 -12.63 -3.15
C GLU A 46 10.84 -12.73 -4.67
N GLN A 47 10.27 -11.76 -5.39
CA GLN A 47 10.61 -11.57 -6.79
C GLN A 47 12.07 -11.16 -6.80
N LYS A 48 12.96 -12.14 -7.06
CA LYS A 48 14.39 -11.93 -7.26
C LYS A 48 14.55 -10.85 -8.32
N ARG A 49 14.69 -9.61 -7.85
CA ARG A 49 14.91 -8.43 -8.69
C ARG A 49 16.20 -8.75 -9.44
N GLN A 50 16.11 -8.94 -10.76
CA GLN A 50 17.31 -8.96 -11.58
C GLN A 50 18.10 -7.70 -11.21
N PRO A 51 19.42 -7.78 -10.98
CA PRO A 51 20.21 -6.62 -10.62
C PRO A 51 20.03 -5.59 -11.72
N ALA A 52 19.23 -4.57 -11.44
CA ALA A 52 19.14 -3.40 -12.28
C ALA A 52 20.57 -2.88 -12.35
N VAL A 53 21.14 -2.86 -13.56
CA VAL A 53 22.39 -2.18 -13.84
C VAL A 53 22.25 -0.81 -13.20
N VAL A 54 23.05 -0.57 -12.15
CA VAL A 54 23.10 0.72 -11.46
C VAL A 54 23.71 1.69 -12.47
N GLN A 55 22.88 2.23 -13.35
CA GLN A 55 23.21 3.46 -14.04
C GLN A 55 23.42 4.47 -12.93
N GLN A 56 24.68 4.86 -12.73
CA GLN A 56 25.05 5.90 -11.79
C GLN A 56 24.15 7.09 -12.09
N ALA A 57 23.11 7.27 -11.26
CA ALA A 57 22.32 8.47 -11.31
C ALA A 57 23.31 9.62 -11.08
N PRO A 58 23.24 10.72 -11.85
CA PRO A 58 24.03 11.89 -11.54
C PRO A 58 23.80 12.23 -10.08
N GLN A 59 24.88 12.45 -9.32
CA GLN A 59 24.81 12.85 -7.91
C GLN A 59 24.00 14.14 -7.81
N ARG A 60 22.69 14.00 -7.69
CA ARG A 60 21.80 15.09 -7.33
C ARG A 60 22.19 15.46 -5.92
N SER A 61 22.41 16.75 -5.69
CA SER A 61 22.74 17.22 -4.35
C SER A 61 21.64 16.78 -3.37
N ASP A 62 22.01 16.49 -2.13
CA ASP A 62 21.05 16.10 -1.09
C ASP A 62 19.93 17.14 -0.92
N GLU A 63 20.22 18.40 -1.23
CA GLU A 63 19.26 19.48 -1.27
C GLU A 63 18.19 19.31 -2.35
N GLU A 64 18.56 18.91 -3.57
CA GLU A 64 17.60 18.63 -4.65
C GLU A 64 16.71 17.43 -4.33
N ILE A 65 17.27 16.40 -3.68
CA ILE A 65 16.51 15.22 -3.26
C ILE A 65 15.51 15.62 -2.17
N LYS A 66 15.94 16.38 -1.16
CA LYS A 66 15.05 16.90 -0.11
C LYS A 66 13.97 17.82 -0.68
N ALA A 67 14.32 18.67 -1.64
CA ALA A 67 13.37 19.57 -2.29
C ALA A 67 12.29 18.79 -3.05
N LYS A 68 12.68 17.81 -3.87
CA LYS A 68 11.73 16.95 -4.61
C LYS A 68 10.87 16.10 -3.69
N LEU A 69 11.42 15.61 -2.57
CA LEU A 69 10.64 14.85 -1.60
C LEU A 69 9.59 15.73 -0.91
N ARG A 70 9.94 16.97 -0.55
CA ARG A 70 8.98 17.95 0.01
C ARG A 70 7.90 18.31 -0.99
N GLU A 71 8.26 18.54 -2.25
CA GLU A 71 7.30 18.82 -3.32
C GLU A 71 6.33 17.65 -3.52
N THR A 72 6.86 16.42 -3.59
CA THR A 72 6.05 15.20 -3.74
C THR A 72 5.11 15.01 -2.55
N LYS A 73 5.61 15.22 -1.32
CA LYS A 73 4.79 15.18 -0.09
C LYS A 73 3.68 16.23 -0.15
N SER A 74 3.99 17.46 -0.54
CA SER A 74 3.00 18.54 -0.64
C SER A 74 1.94 18.22 -1.68
N ARG A 75 2.32 17.70 -2.86
CA ARG A 75 1.38 17.34 -3.93
C ARG A 75 0.45 16.20 -3.52
N MET A 76 0.97 15.21 -2.79
CA MET A 76 0.16 14.10 -2.29
C MET A 76 -0.86 14.57 -1.25
N LEU A 77 -0.45 15.44 -0.32
CA LEU A 77 -1.36 16.06 0.66
C LEU A 77 -2.43 16.93 -0.01
N ASP A 78 -2.04 17.73 -1.01
CA ASP A 78 -2.95 18.59 -1.77
C ASP A 78 -4.00 17.79 -2.55
N ALA A 79 -3.61 16.66 -3.15
CA ALA A 79 -4.52 15.76 -3.85
C ALA A 79 -5.52 15.07 -2.89
N ILE A 80 -5.08 14.75 -1.67
CA ILE A 80 -5.96 14.17 -0.64
C ILE A 80 -6.96 15.21 -0.13
N GLY A 81 -6.54 16.46 0.09
CA GLY A 81 -7.39 17.51 0.65
C GLY A 81 -8.38 18.14 -0.33
N LYS A 82 -8.03 18.23 -1.63
CA LYS A 82 -8.88 18.92 -2.63
C LYS A 82 -10.03 18.07 -3.19
N ASP A 83 -9.78 16.79 -3.43
CA ASP A 83 -10.76 15.90 -4.08
C ASP A 83 -11.60 15.08 -3.08
N ALA A 84 -11.29 15.17 -1.78
CA ALA A 84 -12.04 14.50 -0.73
C ALA A 84 -13.38 15.22 -0.43
N TYR A 85 -14.49 14.47 -0.49
CA TYR A 85 -15.83 14.83 0.00
C TYR A 85 -16.34 16.24 -0.36
N GLY A 86 -16.17 16.66 -1.62
CA GLY A 86 -16.79 17.88 -2.12
C GLY A 86 -16.12 19.18 -1.66
N GLY A 87 -14.81 19.15 -1.41
CA GLY A 87 -14.03 20.34 -1.04
C GLY A 87 -13.99 20.59 0.47
N ILE A 88 -14.31 19.58 1.28
CA ILE A 88 -14.21 19.62 2.74
C ILE A 88 -12.89 18.95 3.13
N ASP A 89 -12.01 19.69 3.81
CA ASP A 89 -10.75 19.14 4.35
C ASP A 89 -11.05 18.20 5.52
N LEU A 90 -11.06 16.89 5.24
CA LEU A 90 -11.29 15.85 6.25
C LEU A 90 -10.24 15.82 7.36
N PHE A 91 -9.07 16.43 7.13
CA PHE A 91 -7.95 16.41 8.05
C PHE A 91 -7.75 17.75 8.76
N GLU A 92 -8.68 18.70 8.60
CA GLU A 92 -8.68 19.96 9.33
C GLU A 92 -8.70 19.69 10.85
N GLY A 93 -7.74 20.26 11.56
CA GLY A 93 -7.59 20.02 13.01
C GLY A 93 -7.03 18.65 13.40
N THR A 94 -6.61 17.82 12.43
CA THR A 94 -5.91 16.57 12.72
C THR A 94 -4.40 16.78 12.80
N ALA A 95 -3.77 16.17 13.80
CA ALA A 95 -2.32 16.05 13.86
C ALA A 95 -1.91 14.64 13.39
N PRO A 96 -0.75 14.48 12.74
CA PRO A 96 -0.22 13.15 12.44
C PRO A 96 -0.23 12.29 13.69
N MET A 97 -0.82 11.10 13.60
CA MET A 97 -0.78 10.14 14.69
C MET A 97 0.68 9.83 15.02
N ARG A 98 1.05 9.90 16.30
CA ARG A 98 2.39 9.52 16.75
C ARG A 98 2.61 8.07 16.34
N ALA A 99 3.76 7.77 15.73
CA ALA A 99 4.08 6.40 15.33
C ALA A 99 4.10 5.52 16.60
N GLU A 100 3.07 4.70 16.76
CA GLU A 100 3.00 3.69 17.82
C GLU A 100 3.90 2.54 17.38
N SER A 101 5.02 2.36 18.08
CA SER A 101 5.94 1.26 17.82
C SER A 101 5.28 -0.06 18.19
N GLY A 102 4.84 -0.82 17.19
CA GLY A 102 4.29 -2.15 17.38
C GLY A 102 5.34 -3.15 17.86
N PRO A 103 4.94 -4.32 18.42
CA PRO A 103 5.86 -5.39 18.75
C PRO A 103 6.63 -5.83 17.50
N GLY A 104 7.95 -5.60 17.47
CA GLY A 104 8.81 -5.89 16.32
C GLY A 104 9.15 -4.70 15.43
N ASP A 105 8.76 -3.48 15.80
CA ASP A 105 9.20 -2.28 15.09
C ASP A 105 10.71 -2.03 15.34
N PRO A 106 11.57 -2.11 14.31
CA PRO A 106 13.01 -1.86 14.45
C PRO A 106 13.33 -0.42 14.88
N MET A 107 12.36 0.50 14.78
CA MET A 107 12.49 1.89 15.21
C MET A 107 11.82 2.14 16.58
N SER A 108 11.45 1.08 17.32
CA SER A 108 10.83 1.25 18.64
C SER A 108 11.75 2.03 19.59
N GLY A 109 11.26 3.17 20.09
CA GLY A 109 12.02 4.04 21.00
C GLY A 109 12.82 5.15 20.32
N MET A 110 12.82 5.26 18.99
CA MET A 110 13.35 6.44 18.31
C MET A 110 12.28 7.54 18.24
N ASP A 111 12.69 8.79 18.48
CA ASP A 111 11.76 9.93 18.40
C ASP A 111 11.40 10.18 16.92
N PRO A 112 10.10 10.34 16.57
CA PRO A 112 9.69 10.59 15.19
C PRO A 112 10.22 11.89 14.59
N GLY A 113 10.68 12.84 15.42
CA GLY A 113 11.34 14.08 15.02
C GLY A 113 12.87 14.02 15.06
N ASP A 114 13.47 12.86 15.35
CA ASP A 114 14.92 12.68 15.38
C ASP A 114 15.51 12.89 13.96
N PRO A 115 16.44 13.86 13.76
CA PRO A 115 17.14 14.02 12.49
C PRO A 115 18.02 12.82 12.12
N GLY A 116 18.22 11.87 13.05
CA GLY A 116 19.02 10.66 12.87
C GLY A 116 20.50 10.89 13.17
N VAL A 117 21.31 9.86 12.90
CA VAL A 117 22.76 9.89 13.12
C VAL A 117 23.46 10.35 11.84
N ASP A 118 24.32 11.37 11.95
CA ASP A 118 25.18 11.79 10.85
C ASP A 118 26.28 10.76 10.59
N ILE A 119 26.17 10.05 9.46
CA ILE A 119 27.12 9.01 9.01
C ILE A 119 28.19 9.55 8.05
N SER A 120 28.23 10.86 7.80
CA SER A 120 29.21 11.48 6.87
C SER A 120 30.65 11.18 7.30
N GLY A 121 30.91 11.16 8.61
CA GLY A 121 32.21 10.78 9.16
C GLY A 121 32.61 9.33 8.84
N ILE A 122 31.67 8.39 8.91
CA ILE A 122 31.92 6.96 8.63
C ILE A 122 32.14 6.74 7.12
N LEU A 123 31.36 7.42 6.29
CA LEU A 123 31.50 7.38 4.83
C LEU A 123 32.87 7.92 4.38
N ASN A 124 33.39 8.94 5.06
CA ASN A 124 34.72 9.50 4.80
C ASN A 124 35.85 8.63 5.37
N LEU A 125 35.66 8.00 6.52
CA LEU A 125 36.63 7.08 7.15
C LEU A 125 36.90 5.83 6.31
N SER A 126 35.89 5.33 5.59
CA SER A 126 36.07 4.17 4.71
C SER A 126 36.64 4.54 3.34
N GLY A 127 36.81 5.83 3.02
CA GLY A 127 37.37 6.31 1.76
C GLY A 127 36.67 5.75 0.50
N GLY A 128 35.38 5.42 0.60
CA GLY A 128 34.63 4.77 -0.48
C GLY A 128 34.87 3.26 -0.63
N ASN A 129 35.65 2.63 0.24
CA ASN A 129 35.99 1.20 0.19
C ASN A 129 35.08 0.31 1.05
N TRP A 130 33.80 0.67 1.19
CA TRP A 130 32.81 -0.13 1.94
C TRP A 130 32.77 -1.61 1.49
N GLY A 131 32.97 -1.87 0.20
CA GLY A 131 33.02 -3.24 -0.36
C GLY A 131 34.26 -4.07 0.04
N LYS A 132 35.24 -3.50 0.75
CA LYS A 132 36.39 -4.24 1.31
C LYS A 132 36.24 -4.55 2.81
N LEU A 133 35.29 -3.90 3.48
CA LEU A 133 35.03 -4.07 4.92
C LEU A 133 33.87 -5.05 5.18
N ALA A 134 32.91 -5.11 4.28
CA ALA A 134 31.92 -6.19 4.22
C ALA A 134 32.55 -7.39 3.50
N GLY A 135 33.43 -8.11 4.21
CA GLY A 135 33.97 -9.39 3.76
C GLY A 135 32.89 -10.44 3.55
#